data_AF-A0A835AGM6-F1
#
_entry.id   AF-A0A835AGM6-F1
#
_cell.length_a   1.000
_cell.length_b   1.000
_cell.length_c   1.000
_cell.angle_alpha   90.00
_cell.angle_beta   90.00
_cell.angle_gamma   90.00
#
_symmetry.space_group_name_H-M   'P 1'
#
loop_
_entity.id
_entity.type
_entity.pdbx_description
1 polymer ?
#
loop_
_entity_poly.entity_id
_entity_poly.type
_entity_poly.pdbx_seq_one_letter_code
_entity_poly.pdbx_strand_id
1 'polypeptide(L)'
;MAMSAAIHGSATFLYVFAFLVANVGGRHHRSRYACSPFSCGGLRNASHPFRQQGDPAGCGVLSYELTCRDTKATIHINTGTYYVVEINYTASSFWVVDANLNMHSSCPYSRWDQFPQVYGQKEGDTISLAPSDQVTWASLLNCSQAVWNNGRYKPVACLSTSNSFVYVVTSKHPFYVGDLEASCGRFAMVPLGGGWGKTVPENASFEDVVRFMRNGFAVRFPYPYAMPKLTTREISFAELYRIFREDPNIFHRVWYLLMVDSYVWNGMLGLSKGITLSLWIAKLIAGTSPLYIR
;
A
#
# COMPACT_ATOMS: atom_id res chain seq x y z
N MET A 1 24.13 4.44 72.13
CA MET A 1 22.99 4.54 71.20
C MET A 1 23.49 4.25 69.80
N ALA A 2 23.39 3.01 69.36
CA ALA A 2 23.73 2.63 68.00
C ALA A 2 22.73 1.57 67.58
N MET A 3 21.61 1.99 67.00
CA MET A 3 20.72 1.09 66.30
C MET A 3 20.28 1.71 64.99
N SER A 4 20.53 0.93 63.94
CA SER A 4 19.78 0.88 62.70
C SER A 4 20.00 1.98 61.68
N ALA A 5 21.09 1.84 60.92
CA ALA A 5 21.20 2.37 59.55
C ALA A 5 21.37 1.24 58.51
N ALA A 6 20.82 0.05 58.77
CA ALA A 6 20.97 -1.12 57.89
C ALA A 6 19.67 -1.59 57.21
N ILE A 7 18.53 -0.92 57.46
CA ILE A 7 17.22 -1.40 56.96
C ILE A 7 16.78 -0.68 55.67
N HIS A 8 17.32 0.50 55.35
CA HIS A 8 16.91 1.27 54.16
C HIS A 8 17.44 0.72 52.83
N GLY A 9 18.56 -0.01 52.83
CA GLY A 9 19.12 -0.61 51.61
C GLY A 9 18.39 -1.89 51.16
N SER A 10 17.80 -2.64 52.10
CA SER A 10 17.10 -3.90 51.83
C SER A 10 15.72 -3.66 51.21
N ALA A 11 14.96 -2.71 51.75
CA ALA A 11 13.62 -2.39 51.25
C ALA A 11 13.65 -1.78 49.83
N THR A 12 14.67 -0.97 49.52
CA THR A 12 14.85 -0.38 48.19
C THR A 12 15.29 -1.41 47.15
N PHE A 13 16.18 -2.35 47.52
CA PHE A 13 16.54 -3.46 46.64
C PHE A 13 15.35 -4.39 46.35
N LEU A 14 14.53 -4.71 47.35
CA LEU A 14 13.31 -5.51 47.17
C LEU A 14 12.28 -4.80 46.29
N TYR A 15 12.16 -3.46 46.38
CA TYR A 15 11.26 -2.69 45.54
C TYR A 15 11.71 -2.63 44.08
N VAL A 16 13.01 -2.45 43.83
CA VAL A 16 13.60 -2.47 42.49
C VAL A 16 13.50 -3.86 41.88
N PHE A 17 13.74 -4.93 42.65
CA PHE A 17 13.60 -6.30 42.17
C PHE A 17 12.12 -6.66 41.91
N ALA A 18 11.18 -6.22 42.74
CA ALA A 18 9.74 -6.38 42.49
C ALA A 18 9.27 -5.60 41.24
N PHE A 19 9.82 -4.40 41.00
CA PHE A 19 9.57 -3.65 39.76
C PHE A 19 10.18 -4.33 38.54
N LEU A 20 11.36 -4.94 38.66
CA LEU A 20 12.00 -5.68 37.57
C LEU A 20 11.27 -7.00 37.30
N VAL A 21 10.84 -7.75 38.32
CA VAL A 21 10.07 -8.99 38.17
C VAL A 21 8.65 -8.70 37.65
N ALA A 22 8.02 -7.58 38.05
CA ALA A 22 6.76 -7.13 37.46
C ALA A 22 6.90 -6.71 35.98
N ASN A 23 8.09 -6.27 35.56
CA ASN A 23 8.39 -5.93 34.16
C ASN A 23 8.96 -7.10 33.33
N VAL A 24 9.37 -8.21 33.96
CA VAL A 24 9.68 -9.49 33.28
C VAL A 24 8.40 -10.33 33.08
N GLY A 25 7.26 -9.85 33.56
CA GLY A 25 5.96 -10.19 33.01
C GLY A 25 5.82 -9.59 31.62
N GLY A 26 6.54 -10.14 30.64
CA GLY A 26 6.28 -9.96 29.23
C GLY A 26 4.84 -10.35 28.96
N ARG A 27 3.93 -9.38 29.11
CA ARG A 27 2.52 -9.56 28.78
C ARG A 27 2.51 -9.90 27.30
N HIS A 28 2.26 -11.17 27.01
CA HIS A 28 1.88 -11.64 25.70
C HIS A 28 0.70 -10.78 25.21
N HIS A 29 0.99 -9.68 24.52
CA HIS A 29 0.02 -8.94 23.70
C HIS A 29 -0.39 -9.73 22.45
N ARG A 30 -0.12 -11.04 22.43
CA ARG A 30 -0.33 -11.93 21.28
C ARG A 30 -1.73 -12.57 21.24
N SER A 31 -2.64 -12.25 22.16
CA SER A 31 -3.85 -13.06 22.37
C SER A 31 -5.19 -12.35 22.26
N ARG A 32 -5.26 -11.05 21.95
CA ARG A 32 -6.57 -10.37 21.79
C ARG A 32 -7.16 -10.44 20.38
N TYR A 33 -6.34 -10.77 19.36
CA TYR A 33 -6.77 -10.84 17.96
C TYR A 33 -6.42 -12.15 17.24
N ALA A 34 -5.90 -13.14 17.96
CA ALA A 34 -5.45 -14.39 17.37
C ALA A 34 -6.62 -15.37 17.20
N CYS A 35 -7.09 -15.53 15.97
CA CYS A 35 -7.90 -16.70 15.62
C CYS A 35 -7.08 -17.98 15.83
N SER A 36 -7.74 -19.03 16.31
CA SER A 36 -7.12 -20.36 16.26
C SER A 36 -6.85 -20.70 14.81
N PRO A 37 -5.68 -21.28 14.47
CA PRO A 37 -5.41 -21.64 13.09
C PRO A 37 -6.47 -22.59 12.53
N PHE A 38 -6.93 -22.33 11.32
CA PHE A 38 -8.02 -23.05 10.67
C PHE A 38 -7.63 -23.48 9.25
N SER A 39 -8.47 -24.32 8.65
CA SER A 39 -8.33 -24.70 7.23
C SER A 39 -9.48 -24.10 6.43
N CYS A 40 -9.20 -23.67 5.20
CA CYS A 40 -10.18 -23.01 4.34
C CYS A 40 -9.91 -23.38 2.89
N GLY A 41 -10.79 -24.18 2.28
CA GLY A 41 -10.53 -24.75 0.95
C GLY A 41 -9.23 -25.56 0.94
N GLY A 42 -8.33 -25.23 0.00
CA GLY A 42 -6.98 -25.83 -0.07
C GLY A 42 -5.98 -25.29 0.96
N LEU A 43 -6.30 -24.22 1.68
CA LEU A 43 -5.41 -23.61 2.66
C LEU A 43 -5.41 -24.41 3.97
N ARG A 44 -4.22 -24.70 4.49
CA ARG A 44 -4.03 -25.33 5.80
C ARG A 44 -3.37 -24.36 6.76
N ASN A 45 -3.78 -24.39 8.02
CA ASN A 45 -3.17 -23.59 9.09
C ASN A 45 -3.23 -22.07 8.82
N ALA A 46 -4.31 -21.61 8.18
CA ALA A 46 -4.60 -20.19 8.04
C ALA A 46 -4.81 -19.60 9.45
N SER A 47 -4.12 -18.51 9.73
CA SER A 47 -4.05 -17.83 11.02
C SER A 47 -3.95 -16.33 10.80
N HIS A 48 -3.85 -15.55 11.88
CA HIS A 48 -3.76 -14.08 11.81
C HIS A 48 -2.83 -13.60 10.67
N PRO A 49 -3.27 -12.70 9.78
CA PRO A 49 -4.43 -11.80 9.93
C PRO A 49 -5.78 -12.39 9.52
N PHE A 50 -5.81 -13.60 8.96
CA PHE A 50 -7.03 -14.18 8.41
C PHE A 50 -8.03 -14.56 9.50
N ARG A 51 -9.30 -14.40 9.15
CA ARG A 51 -10.47 -14.86 9.90
C ARG A 51 -11.40 -15.61 8.94
N GLN A 52 -12.20 -16.52 9.45
CA GLN A 52 -13.25 -17.17 8.68
C GLN A 52 -14.54 -16.36 8.74
N GLN A 53 -15.32 -16.39 7.66
CA GLN A 53 -16.67 -15.83 7.67
C GLN A 53 -17.50 -16.40 8.83
N GLY A 54 -18.03 -15.51 9.68
CA GLY A 54 -18.78 -15.88 10.88
C GLY A 54 -17.97 -15.92 12.17
N ASP A 55 -16.64 -15.73 12.12
CA ASP A 55 -15.83 -15.64 13.33
C ASP A 55 -16.25 -14.46 14.25
N PRO A 56 -16.09 -14.59 15.58
CA PRO A 56 -16.51 -13.55 16.51
C PRO A 56 -15.77 -12.22 16.31
N ALA A 57 -16.37 -11.14 16.81
CA ALA A 57 -15.72 -9.84 16.88
C ALA A 57 -14.43 -9.95 17.72
N GLY A 58 -13.30 -9.50 17.16
CA GLY A 58 -11.98 -9.63 17.76
C GLY A 58 -11.15 -10.82 17.25
N CYS A 59 -11.67 -11.69 16.38
CA CYS A 59 -10.85 -12.69 15.69
C CYS A 59 -10.30 -12.14 14.37
N GLY A 60 -8.98 -12.09 14.21
CA GLY A 60 -8.33 -11.68 12.96
C GLY A 60 -8.67 -10.24 12.54
N VAL A 61 -8.40 -9.91 11.28
CA VAL A 61 -8.66 -8.58 10.71
C VAL A 61 -9.87 -8.64 9.79
N LEU A 62 -10.79 -7.68 9.93
CA LEU A 62 -12.08 -7.67 9.22
C LEU A 62 -11.92 -7.72 7.69
N SER A 63 -10.98 -6.96 7.13
CA SER A 63 -10.68 -6.99 5.69
C SER A 63 -10.03 -8.29 5.20
N TYR A 64 -9.57 -9.17 6.10
CA TYR A 64 -8.95 -10.47 5.77
C TYR A 64 -9.90 -11.65 6.03
N GLU A 65 -11.20 -11.40 5.88
CA GLU A 65 -12.21 -12.44 6.00
C GLU A 65 -12.17 -13.38 4.79
N LEU A 66 -11.98 -14.67 5.07
CA LEU A 66 -12.01 -15.74 4.09
C LEU A 66 -13.38 -16.40 4.08
N THR A 67 -13.95 -16.55 2.89
CA THR A 67 -15.11 -17.42 2.64
C THR A 67 -14.59 -18.75 2.10
N CYS A 68 -14.96 -19.84 2.76
CA CYS A 68 -14.50 -21.18 2.41
C CYS A 68 -15.64 -21.94 1.74
N ARG A 69 -15.42 -22.40 0.51
CA ARG A 69 -16.39 -23.24 -0.20
C ARG A 69 -15.66 -24.36 -0.94
N ASP A 70 -15.98 -25.60 -0.59
CA ASP A 70 -15.36 -26.81 -1.13
C ASP A 70 -13.83 -26.75 -1.01
N THR A 71 -13.13 -26.72 -2.15
CA THR A 71 -11.66 -26.67 -2.25
C THR A 71 -11.11 -25.24 -2.39
N LYS A 72 -11.97 -24.22 -2.34
CA LYS A 72 -11.60 -22.83 -2.63
C LYS A 72 -11.76 -21.93 -1.41
N ALA A 73 -10.75 -21.09 -1.17
CA ALA A 73 -10.82 -19.96 -0.26
C ALA A 73 -10.94 -18.68 -1.08
N THR A 74 -11.89 -17.82 -0.75
CA THR A 74 -12.06 -16.52 -1.39
C THR A 74 -11.92 -15.37 -0.42
N ILE A 75 -11.42 -14.24 -0.92
CA ILE A 75 -11.30 -12.98 -0.21
C ILE A 75 -11.86 -11.86 -1.09
N HIS A 76 -12.41 -10.82 -0.48
CA HIS A 76 -12.85 -9.62 -1.17
C HIS A 76 -11.79 -8.54 -1.06
N ILE A 77 -11.36 -8.01 -2.21
CA ILE A 77 -10.41 -6.91 -2.29
C ILE A 77 -11.05 -5.85 -3.18
N ASN A 78 -11.29 -4.67 -2.61
CA ASN A 78 -12.11 -3.63 -3.22
C ASN A 78 -13.49 -4.21 -3.64
N THR A 79 -13.85 -4.12 -4.91
CA THR A 79 -15.10 -4.65 -5.49
C THR A 79 -14.89 -5.96 -6.24
N GLY A 80 -13.71 -6.57 -6.10
CA GLY A 80 -13.34 -7.84 -6.71
C GLY A 80 -13.32 -9.00 -5.71
N THR A 81 -13.57 -10.20 -6.22
CA THR A 81 -13.44 -11.46 -5.48
C THR A 81 -12.23 -12.22 -6.01
N TYR A 82 -11.38 -12.68 -5.12
CA TYR A 82 -10.15 -13.37 -5.47
C TYR A 82 -10.05 -14.71 -4.74
N TYR A 83 -9.48 -15.70 -5.41
CA TYR A 83 -9.07 -16.95 -4.77
C TYR A 83 -7.75 -16.76 -4.06
N VAL A 84 -7.68 -17.13 -2.78
CA VAL A 84 -6.43 -17.20 -2.03
C VAL A 84 -5.83 -18.57 -2.25
N VAL A 85 -4.69 -18.62 -2.93
CA VAL A 85 -4.06 -19.89 -3.33
C VAL A 85 -2.87 -20.28 -2.45
N GLU A 86 -2.22 -19.31 -1.82
CA GLU A 86 -1.04 -19.55 -0.98
C GLU A 86 -0.85 -18.43 0.04
N ILE A 87 -0.31 -18.76 1.21
CA ILE A 87 0.02 -17.81 2.28
C ILE A 87 1.49 -17.95 2.63
N ASN A 88 2.21 -16.84 2.63
CA ASN A 88 3.61 -16.77 3.03
C ASN A 88 3.76 -15.89 4.29
N TYR A 89 3.79 -16.55 5.45
CA TYR A 89 3.95 -15.89 6.74
C TYR A 89 5.31 -15.19 6.90
N THR A 90 6.38 -15.75 6.33
CA THR A 90 7.72 -15.14 6.38
C THR A 90 7.76 -13.82 5.63
N ALA A 91 7.16 -13.78 4.43
CA ALA A 91 7.03 -12.56 3.62
C ALA A 91 5.87 -11.66 4.05
N SER A 92 5.08 -12.07 5.07
CA SER A 92 3.87 -11.37 5.52
C SER A 92 2.96 -10.97 4.36
N SER A 93 2.71 -11.92 3.45
CA SER A 93 1.90 -11.73 2.25
C SER A 93 1.18 -13.02 1.86
N PHE A 94 0.19 -12.90 0.99
CA PHE A 94 -0.57 -14.01 0.45
C PHE A 94 -0.80 -13.82 -1.04
N TRP A 95 -0.96 -14.92 -1.76
CA TRP A 95 -1.09 -14.92 -3.20
C TRP A 95 -2.55 -15.08 -3.60
N VAL A 96 -2.99 -14.23 -4.52
CA VAL A 96 -4.38 -14.19 -4.98
C VAL A 96 -4.48 -14.31 -6.49
N VAL A 97 -5.52 -14.98 -6.96
CA VAL A 97 -5.90 -15.07 -8.38
C VAL A 97 -7.32 -14.54 -8.54
N ASP A 98 -7.56 -13.69 -9.55
CA ASP A 98 -8.88 -13.13 -9.80
C ASP A 98 -9.88 -14.26 -10.11
N ALA A 99 -10.94 -14.35 -9.31
CA ALA A 99 -11.93 -15.42 -9.41
C ALA A 99 -12.86 -15.27 -10.62
N ASN A 100 -12.94 -14.07 -11.19
CA ASN A 100 -13.78 -13.74 -12.33
C ASN A 100 -13.01 -13.69 -13.66
N LEU A 101 -11.69 -13.93 -13.62
CA LEU A 101 -10.87 -13.91 -14.82
C LEU A 101 -11.23 -15.10 -15.72
N ASN A 102 -11.65 -14.81 -16.95
CA ASN A 102 -11.89 -15.86 -17.94
C ASN A 102 -10.56 -16.48 -18.39
N MET A 103 -10.22 -17.64 -17.83
CA MET A 103 -8.97 -18.34 -18.12
C MET A 103 -8.85 -18.83 -19.57
N HIS A 104 -9.96 -18.95 -20.30
CA HIS A 104 -9.99 -19.47 -21.67
C HIS A 104 -9.96 -18.39 -22.74
N SER A 105 -10.21 -17.13 -22.37
CA SER A 105 -10.13 -16.02 -23.32
C SER A 105 -8.66 -15.68 -23.63
N SER A 106 -8.34 -15.50 -24.91
CA SER A 106 -7.09 -14.88 -25.35
C SER A 106 -7.02 -13.40 -24.97
N CYS A 107 -8.17 -12.79 -24.69
CA CYS A 107 -8.31 -11.39 -24.28
C CYS A 107 -9.16 -11.32 -23.02
N PRO A 108 -8.58 -11.71 -21.87
CA PRO A 108 -9.31 -11.71 -20.62
C PRO A 108 -9.62 -10.27 -20.24
N TYR A 109 -10.90 -9.94 -20.33
CA TYR A 109 -11.45 -8.72 -19.77
C TYR A 109 -11.47 -8.89 -18.25
N SER A 110 -10.45 -8.37 -17.55
CA SER A 110 -10.65 -8.15 -16.11
C SER A 110 -11.57 -6.94 -15.97
N ARG A 111 -12.26 -6.79 -14.84
CA ARG A 111 -13.11 -5.62 -14.55
C ARG A 111 -12.26 -4.34 -14.50
N TRP A 112 -11.93 -3.83 -15.69
CA TRP A 112 -11.04 -2.69 -15.96
C TRP A 112 -11.64 -1.36 -15.51
N ASP A 113 -12.93 -1.35 -15.18
CA ASP A 113 -13.67 -0.27 -14.55
C ASP A 113 -13.28 -0.06 -13.07
N GLN A 114 -12.64 -1.04 -12.44
CA GLN A 114 -12.15 -0.92 -11.08
C GLN A 114 -10.72 -0.40 -11.10
N PHE A 115 -10.52 0.85 -10.65
CA PHE A 115 -9.17 1.29 -10.30
C PHE A 115 -8.62 0.34 -9.24
N PRO A 116 -7.47 -0.31 -9.48
CA PRO A 116 -6.92 -1.24 -8.52
C PRO A 116 -6.62 -0.51 -7.22
N GLN A 117 -6.79 -1.22 -6.11
CA GLN A 117 -6.50 -0.70 -4.79
C GLN A 117 -4.98 -0.63 -4.57
N VAL A 118 -4.34 0.37 -5.18
CA VAL A 118 -2.87 0.51 -5.21
C VAL A 118 -2.26 0.63 -3.81
N TYR A 119 -2.97 1.28 -2.89
CA TYR A 119 -2.46 1.60 -1.55
C TYR A 119 -3.09 0.76 -0.43
N GLY A 120 -3.90 -0.24 -0.76
CA GLY A 120 -4.67 -0.94 0.26
C GLY A 120 -5.84 -0.11 0.81
N GLN A 121 -6.50 -0.66 1.82
CA GLN A 121 -7.57 -0.07 2.61
C GLN A 121 -6.96 0.54 3.86
N LYS A 122 -7.24 1.82 4.13
CA LYS A 122 -6.84 2.48 5.37
C LYS A 122 -7.89 2.22 6.43
N GLU A 123 -7.49 1.51 7.49
CA GLU A 123 -8.30 1.24 8.69
C GLU A 123 -7.60 1.87 9.89
N GLY A 124 -7.97 3.09 10.24
CA GLY A 124 -7.25 3.88 11.24
C GLY A 124 -5.80 4.14 10.82
N ASP A 125 -4.85 3.67 11.63
CA ASP A 125 -3.40 3.75 11.38
C ASP A 125 -2.84 2.49 10.73
N THR A 126 -3.68 1.61 10.16
CA THR A 126 -3.23 0.37 9.49
C THR A 126 -3.61 0.41 8.02
N ILE A 127 -2.71 -0.08 7.17
CA ILE A 127 -2.97 -0.36 5.77
C ILE A 127 -3.18 -1.87 5.60
N SER A 128 -4.30 -2.22 4.98
CA SER A 128 -4.75 -3.60 4.73
C SER A 128 -4.88 -3.86 3.23
N LEU A 129 -4.69 -5.10 2.78
CA LEU A 129 -4.92 -5.53 1.40
C LEU A 129 -4.17 -4.73 0.31
N ALA A 130 -3.03 -4.12 0.65
CA ALA A 130 -2.18 -3.49 -0.35
C ALA A 130 -1.45 -4.56 -1.18
N PRO A 131 -1.34 -4.40 -2.51
CA PRO A 131 -0.43 -5.22 -3.32
C PRO A 131 1.00 -5.18 -2.75
N SER A 132 1.77 -6.24 -3.00
CA SER A 132 3.20 -6.23 -2.69
C SER A 132 3.90 -5.05 -3.39
N ASP A 133 4.90 -4.47 -2.74
CA ASP A 133 5.79 -3.47 -3.35
C ASP A 133 6.64 -4.04 -4.50
N GLN A 134 6.69 -5.37 -4.64
CA GLN A 134 7.40 -6.07 -5.70
C GLN A 134 6.54 -6.37 -6.93
N VAL A 135 5.23 -6.06 -6.90
CA VAL A 135 4.37 -6.28 -8.06
C VAL A 135 4.82 -5.41 -9.23
N THR A 136 4.61 -5.92 -10.44
CA THR A 136 4.70 -5.11 -11.65
C THR A 136 3.29 -4.67 -12.02
N TRP A 137 3.12 -3.40 -12.36
CA TRP A 137 1.87 -2.83 -12.80
C TRP A 137 1.79 -2.88 -14.32
N ALA A 138 0.76 -3.52 -14.87
CA ALA A 138 0.38 -3.40 -16.27
C ALA A 138 -0.68 -2.32 -16.42
N SER A 139 -0.35 -1.23 -17.09
CA SER A 139 -1.27 -0.15 -17.44
C SER A 139 -1.81 -0.38 -18.85
N LEU A 140 -3.13 -0.49 -19.00
CA LEU A 140 -3.77 -0.49 -20.32
C LEU A 140 -4.12 0.93 -20.73
N LEU A 141 -3.74 1.25 -21.96
CA LEU A 141 -3.81 2.58 -22.57
C LEU A 141 -4.68 2.48 -23.81
N ASN A 142 -5.58 3.46 -23.99
CA ASN A 142 -6.31 3.65 -25.22
C ASN A 142 -5.82 4.94 -25.88
N CYS A 143 -5.31 4.83 -27.10
CA CYS A 143 -4.75 5.95 -27.84
C CYS A 143 -5.57 6.25 -29.09
N SER A 144 -5.76 7.54 -29.39
CA SER A 144 -6.42 8.00 -30.63
C SER A 144 -5.52 7.90 -31.86
N GLN A 145 -4.21 7.73 -31.66
CA GLN A 145 -3.21 7.58 -32.71
C GLN A 145 -2.27 6.43 -32.38
N ALA A 146 -1.79 5.74 -33.42
CA ALA A 146 -0.80 4.69 -33.26
C ALA A 146 0.50 5.28 -32.70
N VAL A 147 1.07 4.61 -31.71
CA VAL A 147 2.37 4.97 -31.13
C VAL A 147 3.47 4.33 -31.97
N TRP A 148 4.40 5.16 -32.47
CA TRP A 148 5.51 4.72 -33.32
C TRP A 148 6.83 4.74 -32.55
N ASN A 149 7.71 3.78 -32.85
CA ASN A 149 9.10 3.73 -32.35
C ASN A 149 9.26 3.72 -30.82
N ASN A 150 8.23 3.34 -30.06
CA ASN A 150 8.30 3.21 -28.61
C ASN A 150 8.13 1.75 -28.18
N GLY A 151 9.26 1.06 -27.94
CA GLY A 151 9.28 -0.36 -27.59
C GLY A 151 8.58 -0.73 -26.28
N ARG A 152 8.22 0.25 -25.45
CA ARG A 152 7.47 0.07 -24.20
C ARG A 152 5.99 -0.19 -24.43
N TYR A 153 5.41 0.37 -25.49
CA TYR A 153 3.99 0.24 -25.81
C TYR A 153 3.78 -1.08 -26.55
N LYS A 154 3.30 -2.10 -25.83
CA LYS A 154 3.00 -3.41 -26.44
C LYS A 154 1.55 -3.45 -26.91
N PRO A 155 1.29 -3.73 -28.20
CA PRO A 155 -0.06 -3.66 -28.74
C PRO A 155 -0.98 -4.74 -28.15
N VAL A 156 -2.25 -4.40 -27.96
CA VAL A 156 -3.32 -5.30 -27.54
C VAL A 156 -4.33 -5.41 -28.68
N ALA A 157 -4.04 -6.30 -29.62
CA ALA A 157 -4.75 -6.37 -30.90
C ALA A 157 -6.26 -6.61 -30.76
N CYS A 158 -6.68 -7.45 -29.82
CA CYS A 158 -8.08 -7.82 -29.65
C CYS A 158 -8.98 -6.75 -29.02
N LEU A 159 -8.39 -5.68 -28.47
CA LEU A 159 -9.12 -4.52 -27.98
C LEU A 159 -8.97 -3.31 -28.91
N SER A 160 -8.04 -3.40 -29.86
CA SER A 160 -7.80 -2.34 -30.83
C SER A 160 -8.87 -2.39 -31.93
N THR A 161 -9.26 -1.22 -32.40
CA THR A 161 -10.19 -1.04 -33.54
C THR A 161 -9.52 -0.15 -34.59
N SER A 162 -10.22 0.16 -35.69
CA SER A 162 -9.66 1.04 -36.74
C SER A 162 -9.32 2.45 -36.22
N ASN A 163 -9.99 2.91 -35.15
CA ASN A 163 -9.89 4.28 -34.64
C ASN A 163 -9.38 4.35 -33.19
N SER A 164 -9.02 3.21 -32.60
CA SER A 164 -8.56 3.12 -31.21
C SER A 164 -7.43 2.10 -31.11
N PHE A 165 -6.28 2.55 -30.66
CA PHE A 165 -5.07 1.76 -30.53
C PHE A 165 -4.84 1.44 -29.07
N VAL A 166 -5.00 0.17 -28.70
CA VAL A 166 -4.85 -0.26 -27.31
C VAL A 166 -3.46 -0.82 -27.08
N TYR A 167 -2.82 -0.35 -26.03
CA TYR A 167 -1.48 -0.78 -25.63
C TYR A 167 -1.45 -1.19 -24.17
N VAL A 168 -0.50 -2.04 -23.82
CA VAL A 168 -0.11 -2.31 -22.44
C VAL A 168 1.31 -1.83 -22.20
N VAL A 169 1.49 -1.15 -21.07
CA VAL A 169 2.79 -0.67 -20.58
C VAL A 169 3.01 -1.21 -19.18
N THR A 170 4.13 -1.91 -18.97
CA THR A 170 4.51 -2.45 -17.66
C THR A 170 5.51 -1.56 -16.94
N SER A 171 5.28 -1.30 -15.65
CA SER A 171 6.18 -0.53 -14.78
C SER A 171 6.22 -1.10 -13.37
N LYS A 172 7.34 -0.93 -12.66
CA LYS A 172 7.44 -1.26 -11.23
C LYS A 172 6.63 -0.33 -10.35
N HIS A 173 6.28 0.84 -10.87
CA HIS A 173 5.51 1.82 -10.13
C HIS A 173 4.18 2.10 -10.84
N PRO A 174 3.05 2.07 -10.09
CA PRO A 174 1.72 2.26 -10.66
C PRO A 174 1.50 3.65 -11.27
N PHE A 175 2.31 4.64 -10.89
CA PHE A 175 2.14 6.05 -11.31
C PHE A 175 3.24 6.53 -12.25
N TYR A 176 4.38 5.84 -12.31
CA TYR A 176 5.45 6.17 -13.26
C TYR A 176 5.25 5.38 -14.55
N VAL A 177 4.11 5.65 -15.21
CA VAL A 177 4.06 5.51 -16.66
C VAL A 177 4.56 6.87 -17.14
N GLY A 178 5.89 7.02 -17.29
CA GLY A 178 6.49 8.30 -17.69
C GLY A 178 5.78 8.89 -18.90
N ASP A 179 5.80 10.22 -19.05
CA ASP A 179 5.01 11.02 -20.02
C ASP A 179 4.31 10.15 -21.06
N LEU A 180 3.05 9.79 -20.76
CA LEU A 180 2.19 9.08 -21.69
C LEU A 180 2.16 9.88 -22.99
N GLU A 181 2.19 9.18 -24.13
CA GLU A 181 2.01 9.84 -25.41
C GLU A 181 0.70 10.65 -25.37
N ALA A 182 0.72 11.89 -25.89
CA ALA A 182 -0.39 12.82 -25.72
C ALA A 182 -1.73 12.29 -26.27
N SER A 183 -1.69 11.33 -27.20
CA SER A 183 -2.85 10.67 -27.77
C SER A 183 -3.46 9.60 -26.85
N CYS A 184 -2.79 9.22 -25.75
CA CYS A 184 -3.10 8.06 -24.93
C CYS A 184 -3.71 8.41 -23.57
N GLY A 185 -4.82 7.75 -23.25
CA GLY A 185 -5.42 7.75 -21.92
C GLY A 185 -5.31 6.37 -21.27
N ARG A 186 -4.81 6.33 -20.03
CA ARG A 186 -4.85 5.11 -19.23
C ARG A 186 -6.27 4.85 -18.73
N PHE A 187 -6.82 3.68 -19.03
CA PHE A 187 -8.16 3.30 -18.59
C PHE A 187 -8.19 2.14 -17.61
N ALA A 188 -7.10 1.36 -17.49
CA ALA A 188 -7.04 0.26 -16.54
C ALA A 188 -5.62 0.00 -16.02
N MET A 189 -5.55 -0.64 -14.86
CA MET A 189 -4.29 -1.09 -14.27
C MET A 189 -4.49 -2.44 -13.59
N VAL A 190 -3.51 -3.32 -13.74
CA VAL A 190 -3.54 -4.66 -13.16
C VAL A 190 -2.20 -4.95 -12.47
N PRO A 191 -2.19 -5.35 -11.18
CA PRO A 191 -0.98 -5.83 -10.52
C PRO A 191 -0.64 -7.25 -10.99
N LEU A 192 0.65 -7.50 -11.22
CA LEU A 192 1.17 -8.76 -11.74
C LEU A 192 2.32 -9.25 -10.85
N GLY A 193 2.28 -10.52 -10.44
CA GLY A 193 3.35 -11.13 -9.67
C GLY A 193 3.46 -10.53 -8.25
N GLY A 194 4.67 -10.25 -7.77
CA GLY A 194 4.86 -9.70 -6.42
C GLY A 194 5.86 -10.45 -5.56
N GLY A 195 6.94 -10.94 -6.19
CA GLY A 195 7.98 -11.71 -5.52
C GLY A 195 7.77 -13.22 -5.63
N TRP A 196 8.44 -13.97 -4.76
CA TRP A 196 8.35 -15.44 -4.66
C TRP A 196 8.88 -16.17 -5.92
N GLY A 197 9.94 -15.64 -6.54
CA GLY A 197 10.53 -16.21 -7.75
C GLY A 197 9.74 -15.95 -9.04
N LYS A 198 8.61 -15.20 -8.97
CA LYS A 198 7.78 -14.86 -10.12
C LYS A 198 8.03 -13.41 -10.54
N THR A 199 8.98 -13.22 -11.46
CA THR A 199 9.35 -11.90 -11.98
C THR A 199 8.69 -11.63 -13.33
N VAL A 200 8.01 -10.49 -13.46
CA VAL A 200 7.46 -10.04 -14.74
C VAL A 200 8.61 -9.48 -15.59
N PRO A 201 8.75 -9.90 -16.87
CA PRO A 201 9.75 -9.35 -17.77
C PRO A 201 9.64 -7.84 -17.94
N GLU A 202 10.76 -7.18 -18.23
CA GLU A 202 10.73 -5.79 -18.67
C GLU A 202 10.04 -5.65 -20.02
N ASN A 203 9.23 -4.59 -20.19
CA ASN A 203 8.43 -4.36 -21.40
C ASN A 203 7.63 -5.61 -21.83
N ALA A 204 6.95 -6.23 -20.85
CA ALA A 204 6.25 -7.50 -21.05
C ALA A 204 5.22 -7.40 -22.19
N SER A 205 5.14 -8.44 -23.01
CA SER A 205 4.12 -8.52 -24.06
C SER A 205 2.72 -8.65 -23.45
N PHE A 206 1.68 -8.40 -24.25
CA PHE A 206 0.31 -8.65 -23.77
C PHE A 206 0.08 -10.13 -23.40
N GLU A 207 0.73 -11.06 -24.09
CA GLU A 207 0.67 -12.48 -23.74
C GLU A 207 1.29 -12.76 -22.36
N ASP A 208 2.43 -12.16 -22.06
CA ASP A 208 3.06 -12.26 -20.74
C ASP A 208 2.14 -11.68 -19.67
N VAL A 209 1.54 -10.52 -19.93
CA VAL A 209 0.56 -9.89 -19.03
C VAL A 209 -0.60 -10.84 -18.75
N VAL A 210 -1.21 -11.44 -19.79
CA VAL A 210 -2.30 -12.42 -19.64
C VAL A 210 -1.84 -13.64 -18.84
N ARG A 211 -0.62 -14.14 -19.08
CA ARG A 211 -0.04 -15.26 -18.31
C ARG A 211 0.07 -14.92 -16.82
N PHE A 212 0.53 -13.72 -16.49
CA PHE A 212 0.62 -13.26 -15.11
C PHE A 212 -0.76 -12.97 -14.48
N MET A 213 -1.72 -12.43 -15.23
CA MET A 213 -3.10 -12.26 -14.75
C MET A 213 -3.70 -13.59 -14.32
N ARG A 214 -3.50 -14.66 -15.11
CA ARG A 214 -3.96 -16.01 -14.79
C ARG A 214 -3.25 -16.62 -13.58
N ASN A 215 -1.98 -16.25 -13.38
CA ASN A 215 -1.19 -16.72 -12.25
C ASN A 215 -1.45 -15.93 -10.97
N GLY A 216 -1.93 -14.70 -11.05
CA GLY A 216 -2.24 -13.85 -9.91
C GLY A 216 -1.09 -12.96 -9.43
N PHE A 217 -1.28 -12.40 -8.23
CA PHE A 217 -0.34 -11.47 -7.61
C PHE A 217 -0.31 -11.58 -6.08
N ALA A 218 0.73 -11.04 -5.47
CA ALA A 218 0.90 -11.03 -4.01
C ALA A 218 0.27 -9.78 -3.37
N VAL A 219 -0.38 -10.00 -2.22
CA VAL A 219 -1.02 -8.98 -1.37
C VAL A 219 -0.41 -9.05 0.02
N ARG A 220 -0.12 -7.91 0.63
CA ARG A 220 0.53 -7.79 1.93
C ARG A 220 -0.47 -8.07 3.06
N PHE A 221 0.06 -8.54 4.19
CA PHE A 221 -0.62 -8.53 5.48
C PHE A 221 -0.79 -7.09 5.99
N PRO A 222 -1.65 -6.86 7.01
CA PRO A 222 -1.82 -5.52 7.56
C PRO A 222 -0.49 -5.01 8.12
N TYR A 223 -0.18 -3.75 7.84
CA TYR A 223 0.99 -3.09 8.39
C TYR A 223 0.61 -1.69 8.87
N PRO A 224 1.24 -1.18 9.95
CA PRO A 224 0.97 0.16 10.40
C PRO A 224 1.34 1.15 9.30
N TYR A 225 0.45 2.09 9.04
CA TYR A 225 0.73 3.29 8.28
C TYR A 225 1.75 4.12 9.08
N ALA A 226 3.03 3.82 8.88
CA ALA A 226 4.08 4.70 9.35
C ALA A 226 4.09 5.91 8.42
N MET A 227 3.75 7.08 8.96
CA MET A 227 4.12 8.35 8.33
C MET A 227 5.60 8.25 7.94
N PRO A 228 5.98 8.53 6.69
CA PRO A 228 7.38 8.54 6.32
C PRO A 228 8.12 9.44 7.31
N LYS A 229 9.07 8.90 8.07
CA LYS A 229 10.00 9.73 8.84
C LYS A 229 10.80 10.51 7.82
N LEU A 230 10.43 11.76 7.58
CA LEU A 230 11.11 12.65 6.65
C LEU A 230 12.49 13.03 7.20
N THR A 231 13.45 12.13 7.07
CA THR A 231 14.84 12.54 6.90
C THR A 231 14.95 13.17 5.51
N THR A 232 15.47 14.39 5.45
CA THR A 232 15.31 15.41 4.40
C THR A 232 15.91 15.07 3.01
N ARG A 233 15.97 13.81 2.59
CA ARG A 233 16.66 13.42 1.35
C ARG A 233 15.94 12.46 0.39
N GLU A 234 14.78 11.89 0.71
CA GLU A 234 14.28 10.76 -0.11
C GLU A 234 12.79 10.81 -0.49
N ILE A 235 12.12 11.96 -0.41
CA ILE A 235 10.73 12.06 -0.91
C ILE A 235 10.69 12.99 -2.11
N SER A 236 10.27 12.45 -3.27
CA SER A 236 10.07 13.25 -4.48
C SER A 236 8.89 14.21 -4.31
N PHE A 237 8.94 15.36 -4.98
CA PHE A 237 7.86 16.34 -4.95
C PHE A 237 6.51 15.74 -5.36
N ALA A 238 6.52 14.87 -6.36
CA ALA A 238 5.32 14.17 -6.82
C ALA A 238 4.70 13.31 -5.72
N GLU A 239 5.53 12.62 -4.94
CA GLU A 239 5.07 11.80 -3.82
C GLU A 239 4.56 12.67 -2.66
N LEU A 240 5.25 13.78 -2.36
CA LEU A 240 4.81 14.73 -1.32
C LEU A 240 3.46 15.39 -1.65
N TYR A 241 3.28 15.83 -2.89
CA TYR A 241 2.04 16.44 -3.37
C TYR A 241 0.88 15.44 -3.41
N ARG A 242 1.17 14.17 -3.70
CA ARG A 242 0.18 13.09 -3.69
C ARG A 242 -0.28 12.75 -2.27
N ILE A 243 0.64 12.64 -1.31
CA ILE A 243 0.30 12.45 0.11
C ILE A 243 -0.55 13.63 0.61
N PHE A 244 -0.18 14.86 0.26
CA PHE A 244 -0.99 16.04 0.54
C PHE A 244 -2.43 15.93 0.01
N ARG A 245 -2.60 15.57 -1.27
CA ARG A 245 -3.92 15.52 -1.92
C ARG A 245 -4.82 14.44 -1.31
N GLU A 246 -4.25 13.28 -0.98
CA GLU A 246 -5.01 12.08 -0.63
C GLU A 246 -5.23 11.90 0.88
N ASP A 247 -4.46 12.57 1.74
CA ASP A 247 -4.62 12.44 3.20
C ASP A 247 -5.94 13.08 3.66
N PRO A 248 -6.91 12.36 4.25
CA PRO A 248 -8.16 12.95 4.72
C PRO A 248 -7.99 13.85 5.95
N ASN A 249 -6.82 13.85 6.60
CA ASN A 249 -6.55 14.63 7.80
C ASN A 249 -6.09 16.06 7.47
N ILE A 250 -6.88 17.06 7.87
CA ILE A 250 -6.60 18.48 7.58
C ILE A 250 -5.30 18.97 8.20
N PHE A 251 -4.89 18.47 9.37
CA PHE A 251 -3.64 18.87 10.00
C PHE A 251 -2.42 18.34 9.22
N HIS A 252 -2.52 17.12 8.68
CA HIS A 252 -1.47 16.55 7.83
C HIS A 252 -1.37 17.31 6.51
N ARG A 253 -2.51 17.62 5.89
CA ARG A 253 -2.57 18.44 4.68
C ARG A 253 -1.86 19.78 4.87
N VAL A 254 -2.13 20.46 5.98
CA VAL A 254 -1.44 21.71 6.32
C VAL A 254 0.06 21.46 6.45
N TRP A 255 0.48 20.41 7.14
CA TRP A 255 1.89 20.09 7.31
C TRP A 255 2.62 19.77 5.98
N TYR A 256 1.97 19.05 5.06
CA TYR A 256 2.51 18.76 3.73
C TYR A 256 2.54 19.99 2.82
N LEU A 257 1.53 20.87 2.86
CA LEU A 257 1.56 22.17 2.17
C LEU A 257 2.76 23.01 2.60
N LEU A 258 3.04 23.05 3.92
CA LEU A 258 4.18 23.79 4.46
C LEU A 258 5.52 23.22 3.98
N MET A 259 5.60 21.90 3.77
CA MET A 259 6.78 21.27 3.19
C MET A 259 6.88 21.45 1.67
N VAL A 260 5.78 21.35 0.92
CA VAL A 260 5.73 21.61 -0.53
C VAL A 260 6.23 23.03 -0.80
N ASP A 261 5.73 24.03 -0.06
CA ASP A 261 6.21 25.42 -0.16
C ASP A 261 7.72 25.50 0.13
N SER A 262 8.22 24.84 1.20
CA SER A 262 9.65 24.81 1.52
C SER A 262 10.51 24.20 0.41
N TYR A 263 10.05 23.13 -0.24
CA TYR A 263 10.73 22.48 -1.37
C TYR A 263 10.74 23.38 -2.61
N VAL A 264 9.61 24.03 -2.94
CA VAL A 264 9.51 24.94 -4.08
C VAL A 264 10.44 26.14 -3.89
N TRP A 265 10.47 26.76 -2.71
CA TRP A 265 11.32 27.91 -2.46
C TRP A 265 12.82 27.55 -2.39
N ASN A 266 13.18 26.41 -1.82
CA ASN A 266 14.56 25.92 -1.87
C ASN A 266 15.00 25.62 -3.32
N GLY A 267 14.11 25.06 -4.14
CA GLY A 267 14.39 24.74 -5.54
C GLY A 267 14.43 25.96 -6.47
N MET A 268 13.54 26.94 -6.28
CA MET A 268 13.46 28.13 -7.13
C MET A 268 14.53 29.18 -6.82
N LEU A 269 14.90 29.35 -5.53
CA LEU A 269 15.77 30.45 -5.12
C LEU A 269 17.14 30.01 -4.60
N GLY A 270 17.42 28.70 -4.54
CA GLY A 270 18.70 28.17 -4.04
C GLY A 270 19.01 28.61 -2.60
N LEU A 271 17.97 28.90 -1.81
CA LEU A 271 18.12 29.53 -0.50
C LEU A 271 18.59 28.52 0.55
N SER A 272 19.38 28.99 1.52
CA SER A 272 19.75 28.17 2.68
C SER A 272 18.53 27.90 3.57
N LYS A 273 18.57 26.80 4.34
CA LYS A 273 17.50 26.38 5.26
C LYS A 273 17.05 27.48 6.23
N GLY A 274 17.92 28.45 6.54
CA GLY A 274 17.60 29.58 7.41
C GLY A 274 16.70 30.62 6.73
N ILE A 275 16.88 30.89 5.44
CA ILE A 275 16.13 31.93 4.72
C ILE A 275 14.72 31.45 4.38
N THR A 276 14.55 30.15 4.11
CA THR A 276 13.22 29.55 3.90
C THR A 276 12.38 29.59 5.17
N LEU A 277 12.99 29.43 6.36
CA LEU A 277 12.30 29.58 7.65
C LEU A 277 11.89 31.04 7.92
N SER A 278 12.73 32.01 7.56
CA SER A 278 12.42 33.44 7.72
C SER A 278 11.28 33.92 6.82
N LEU A 279 11.27 33.49 5.54
CA LEU A 279 10.18 33.77 4.61
C LEU A 279 8.86 33.11 5.06
N TRP A 280 8.95 31.93 5.69
CA TRP A 280 7.82 31.22 6.28
C TRP A 280 7.21 31.98 7.48
N ILE A 281 8.04 32.49 8.40
CA ILE A 281 7.60 33.33 9.51
C ILE A 281 6.94 34.62 8.99
N ALA A 282 7.52 35.26 7.97
CA ALA A 282 6.95 36.47 7.39
C ALA A 282 5.56 36.24 6.76
N LYS A 283 5.34 35.11 6.08
CA LYS A 283 4.06 34.73 5.47
C LYS A 283 2.98 34.40 6.52
N LEU A 284 3.38 33.75 7.62
CA LEU A 284 2.49 33.51 8.76
C LEU A 284 2.05 34.82 9.41
N ILE A 285 2.99 35.74 9.67
CA ILE A 285 2.70 37.06 10.24
C ILE A 285 1.78 37.87 9.30
N ALA A 286 2.03 37.83 7.99
CA ALA A 286 1.20 38.50 6.99
C ALA A 286 -0.21 37.89 6.87
N GLY A 287 -0.33 36.56 6.97
CA GLY A 287 -1.62 35.84 6.94
C GLY A 287 -2.45 35.96 8.21
N THR A 288 -1.83 36.32 9.35
CA THR A 288 -2.54 36.57 10.63
C THR A 288 -2.98 38.02 10.83
N SER A 289 -2.80 38.90 9.83
CA SER A 289 -3.29 40.28 9.91
C SER A 289 -4.78 40.33 9.55
N PRO A 290 -5.70 40.60 10.51
CA PRO A 290 -7.10 40.82 10.16
C PRO A 290 -7.20 42.20 9.51
N LEU A 291 -7.25 42.25 8.18
CA LEU A 291 -7.77 43.42 7.48
C LEU A 291 -9.25 43.53 7.81
N TYR A 292 -9.54 44.31 8.85
CA TYR A 292 -10.84 44.87 9.17
C TYR A 292 -11.37 45.56 7.91
N ILE A 293 -12.35 44.93 7.25
CA ILE A 293 -13.17 45.59 6.25
C ILE A 293 -14.20 46.43 7.03
N ARG A 294 -14.05 47.75 6.93
CA ARG A 294 -15.18 48.68 6.96
C ARG A 294 -15.00 49.66 5.81
#